data_AF-A0A6G4WQC1-F1
#
_entry.id   AF-A0A6G4WQC1-F1
#
_cell.length_a   1.000
_cell.length_b   1.000
_cell.length_c   1.000
_cell.angle_alpha   90.00
_cell.angle_beta   90.00
_cell.angle_gamma   90.00
#
_symmetry.space_group_name_H-M   'P 1'
#
loop_
_entity.id
_entity.type
_entity.pdbx_description
1 polymer ?
#
loop_
_entity_poly.entity_id
_entity_poly.type
_entity_poly.pdbx_seq_one_letter_code
_entity_poly.pdbx_strand_id
1 'polypeptide(L)'
;ATLHLLTDAIRAAAARVTLDIPAAGDQPARTLYWGEQLDVQSIGAFGHGEDLTEQAVASYVAKYATKGAETATGTADRRIGSHDAIALLGIPDHPARLIAACLDLHPLYPDRKLRDWAHMLGFRGHFSSKSRRYSTTLGALRQARADYRARQQRAHLGLPDPDTQPETTTLTLAHWAYAGHGHTPGESWLAESIAKDIRLNREIVREALVDLDDLGGWDD
;
A
#
# COMPACT_ATOMS: atom_id res chain seq x y z
N ALA A 1 22.20 -14.64 16.00
CA ALA A 1 21.73 -15.88 15.36
C ALA A 1 22.48 -16.05 14.05
N THR A 2 22.83 -17.28 13.64
CA THR A 2 23.51 -17.53 12.36
C THR A 2 22.49 -17.66 11.22
N LEU A 3 22.93 -17.42 9.97
CA LEU A 3 22.07 -17.58 8.79
C LEU A 3 21.46 -18.98 8.70
N HIS A 4 22.29 -20.02 8.88
CA HIS A 4 21.87 -21.41 8.84
C HIS A 4 20.78 -21.71 9.88
N LEU A 5 20.96 -21.26 11.12
CA LEU A 5 19.97 -21.43 12.19
C LEU A 5 18.63 -20.78 11.83
N LEU A 6 18.65 -19.60 11.22
CA LEU A 6 17.43 -18.90 10.80
C LEU A 6 16.74 -19.62 9.64
N THR A 7 17.49 -20.06 8.63
CA THR A 7 16.95 -20.83 7.51
C THR A 7 16.28 -22.13 7.99
N ASP A 8 16.94 -22.87 8.88
CA ASP A 8 16.39 -24.10 9.44
C ASP A 8 15.17 -23.84 10.30
N ALA A 9 15.19 -22.77 11.11
CA ALA A 9 14.04 -22.38 11.92
C ALA A 9 12.82 -22.06 11.05
N ILE A 10 12.99 -21.37 9.92
CA ILE A 10 11.91 -21.06 8.98
C ILE A 10 11.35 -22.35 8.37
N ARG A 11 12.22 -23.24 7.86
CA ARG A 11 11.79 -24.52 7.26
C ARG A 11 11.06 -25.39 8.29
N ALA A 12 11.60 -25.49 9.50
CA ALA A 12 11.02 -26.27 10.57
C ALA A 12 9.72 -25.66 11.10
N ALA A 13 9.54 -24.33 11.04
CA ALA A 13 8.27 -23.69 11.34
C ALA A 13 7.23 -24.01 10.26
N ALA A 14 7.57 -23.86 8.98
CA ALA A 14 6.67 -24.17 7.86
C ALA A 14 6.19 -25.63 7.90
N ALA A 15 7.09 -26.58 8.20
CA ALA A 15 6.75 -28.00 8.31
C ALA A 15 5.80 -28.33 9.48
N ARG A 16 5.73 -27.48 10.51
CA ARG A 16 4.89 -27.69 11.70
C ARG A 16 3.53 -26.98 11.63
N VAL A 17 3.40 -25.97 10.78
CA VAL A 17 2.15 -25.21 10.68
C VAL A 17 1.13 -26.06 9.93
N THR A 18 0.09 -26.46 10.66
CA THR A 18 -1.09 -27.12 10.13
C THR A 18 -2.34 -26.33 10.47
N LEU A 19 -3.37 -26.44 9.64
CA LEU A 19 -4.68 -25.84 9.88
C LEU A 19 -5.76 -26.87 9.58
N ASP A 20 -6.45 -27.30 10.63
CA ASP A 20 -7.59 -28.20 10.49
C ASP A 20 -8.84 -27.43 10.06
N ILE A 21 -9.49 -27.93 9.01
CA ILE A 21 -10.73 -27.41 8.44
C ILE A 21 -11.80 -28.49 8.61
N PRO A 22 -12.89 -28.20 9.34
CA PRO A 22 -13.99 -29.15 9.48
C PRO A 22 -14.68 -29.40 8.13
N ALA A 23 -15.41 -30.52 8.03
CA ALA A 23 -16.23 -30.82 6.86
C ALA A 23 -17.28 -29.72 6.63
N ALA A 24 -17.57 -29.40 5.36
CA ALA A 24 -18.53 -28.39 4.98
C ALA A 24 -19.24 -28.80 3.68
N GLY A 25 -20.57 -28.91 3.72
CA GLY A 25 -21.36 -29.40 2.60
C GLY A 25 -20.94 -30.80 2.16
N ASP A 26 -20.56 -30.94 0.90
CA ASP A 26 -20.03 -32.18 0.30
C ASP A 26 -18.52 -32.38 0.49
N GLN A 27 -17.84 -31.41 1.10
CA GLN A 27 -16.39 -31.45 1.30
C GLN A 27 -16.03 -32.14 2.62
N PRO A 28 -15.12 -33.13 2.61
CA PRO A 28 -14.67 -33.78 3.83
C PRO A 28 -13.81 -32.82 4.68
N ALA A 29 -13.63 -33.17 5.96
CA ALA A 29 -12.66 -32.50 6.80
C ALA A 29 -11.25 -32.65 6.20
N ARG A 30 -10.44 -31.60 6.30
CA ARG A 30 -9.09 -31.53 5.71
C ARG A 30 -8.12 -30.85 6.67
N THR A 31 -6.87 -31.25 6.60
CA THR A 31 -5.77 -30.54 7.26
C THR A 31 -4.93 -29.86 6.17
N LEU A 32 -4.84 -28.54 6.22
CA LEU A 32 -3.97 -27.76 5.33
C LEU A 32 -2.57 -27.65 5.92
N TYR A 33 -1.57 -27.65 5.05
CA TYR A 33 -0.16 -27.49 5.36
C TYR A 33 0.53 -26.69 4.25
N TRP A 34 1.74 -26.20 4.50
CA TRP A 34 2.55 -25.55 3.47
C TRP A 34 2.98 -26.57 2.40
N GLY A 35 2.84 -26.21 1.12
CA GLY A 35 3.36 -27.02 0.02
C GLY A 35 4.90 -27.00 -0.07
N GLU A 36 5.46 -27.65 -1.08
CA GLU A 36 6.91 -27.76 -1.30
C GLU A 36 7.58 -26.46 -1.77
N GLN A 37 6.77 -25.47 -2.18
CA GLN A 37 7.21 -24.19 -2.75
C GLN A 37 7.64 -23.20 -1.66
N LEU A 38 8.62 -23.59 -0.84
CA LEU A 38 9.23 -22.73 0.18
C LEU A 38 10.62 -22.28 -0.27
N ASP A 39 10.72 -21.03 -0.71
CA ASP A 39 11.99 -20.38 -1.02
C ASP A 39 12.43 -19.46 0.13
N VAL A 40 13.64 -19.69 0.65
CA VAL A 40 14.23 -18.93 1.75
C VAL A 40 15.54 -18.36 1.26
N GLN A 41 15.56 -17.04 1.07
CA GLN A 41 16.73 -16.34 0.55
C GLN A 41 17.27 -15.33 1.57
N SER A 42 18.60 -15.30 1.69
CA SER A 42 19.28 -14.24 2.42
C SER A 42 19.21 -12.94 1.62
N ILE A 43 18.84 -11.84 2.28
CA ILE A 43 18.96 -10.50 1.70
C ILE A 43 20.45 -10.11 1.78
N GLY A 44 21.13 -10.10 0.63
CA GLY A 44 22.52 -9.64 0.54
C GLY A 44 22.64 -8.11 0.62
N ALA A 45 23.85 -7.61 0.90
CA ALA A 45 24.18 -6.20 0.74
C ALA A 45 23.82 -5.75 -0.69
N PHE A 46 23.03 -4.69 -0.80
CA PHE A 46 22.78 -4.02 -2.08
C PHE A 46 24.16 -3.61 -2.62
N GLY A 47 24.48 -4.01 -3.85
CA GLY A 47 25.85 -3.99 -4.38
C GLY A 47 26.63 -2.69 -4.09
N HIS A 48 27.96 -2.83 -4.04
CA HIS A 48 28.99 -1.83 -3.68
C HIS A 48 29.53 -1.86 -2.24
N GLY A 49 29.56 -3.03 -1.60
CA GLY A 49 30.31 -3.20 -0.34
C GLY A 49 29.79 -2.36 0.84
N GLU A 50 28.59 -1.80 0.73
CA GLU A 50 27.90 -1.13 1.82
C GLU A 50 27.34 -2.16 2.80
N ASP A 51 27.51 -1.89 4.09
CA ASP A 51 26.86 -2.67 5.14
C ASP A 51 25.33 -2.60 4.98
N LEU A 52 24.67 -3.74 5.17
CA LEU A 52 23.22 -3.84 5.10
C LEU A 52 22.59 -2.99 6.22
N THR A 53 22.20 -1.76 5.92
CA THR A 53 21.55 -0.86 6.88
C THR A 53 20.11 -1.31 7.17
N GLU A 54 19.62 -1.05 8.40
CA GLU A 54 18.22 -1.31 8.77
C GLU A 54 17.23 -0.63 7.81
N GLN A 55 17.57 0.58 7.35
CA GLN A 55 16.76 1.35 6.40
C GLN A 55 16.69 0.68 5.03
N ALA A 56 17.78 0.08 4.56
CA ALA A 56 17.80 -0.65 3.30
C ALA A 56 16.96 -1.94 3.39
N VAL A 57 17.05 -2.66 4.51
CA VAL A 57 16.20 -3.83 4.78
C VAL A 57 14.72 -3.43 4.83
N ALA A 58 14.39 -2.36 5.55
CA ALA A 58 13.00 -1.88 5.64
C ALA A 58 12.44 -1.48 4.27
N SER A 59 13.24 -0.77 3.46
CA SER A 59 12.89 -0.39 2.08
C SER A 59 12.67 -1.61 1.19
N TYR A 60 13.55 -2.63 1.32
CA TYR A 60 13.41 -3.88 0.58
C TYR A 60 12.14 -4.63 0.97
N VAL A 61 11.89 -4.82 2.28
CA VAL A 61 10.66 -5.47 2.75
C VAL A 61 9.42 -4.71 2.27
N ALA A 62 9.43 -3.37 2.33
CA ALA A 62 8.33 -2.55 1.82
C ALA A 62 8.12 -2.74 0.31
N LYS A 63 9.19 -2.77 -0.48
CA LYS A 63 9.14 -3.03 -1.93
C LYS A 63 8.44 -4.35 -2.23
N TYR A 64 8.87 -5.44 -1.60
CA TYR A 64 8.32 -6.77 -1.90
C TYR A 64 6.91 -6.96 -1.34
N ALA A 65 6.58 -6.32 -0.21
CA ALA A 65 5.23 -6.28 0.30
C ALA A 65 4.24 -5.64 -0.70
N THR A 66 4.60 -4.48 -1.25
CA THR A 66 3.75 -3.76 -2.21
C THR A 66 3.73 -4.46 -3.58
N LYS A 67 4.89 -4.90 -4.06
CA LYS A 67 5.00 -5.60 -5.35
C LYS A 67 4.25 -6.93 -5.35
N GLY A 68 4.30 -7.68 -4.24
CA GLY A 68 3.54 -8.92 -4.10
C GLY A 68 2.03 -8.70 -4.18
N ALA A 69 1.53 -7.63 -3.58
CA ALA A 69 0.12 -7.26 -3.66
C ALA A 69 -0.30 -6.86 -5.09
N GLU A 70 0.50 -6.04 -5.78
CA GLU A 70 0.21 -5.60 -7.16
C GLU A 70 0.30 -6.75 -8.18
N THR A 71 1.30 -7.63 -8.04
CA THR A 71 1.57 -8.69 -9.02
C THR A 71 0.59 -9.86 -8.90
N ALA A 72 0.09 -10.14 -7.69
CA ALA A 72 -0.74 -11.31 -7.43
C ALA A 72 -2.21 -11.14 -7.86
N THR A 73 -2.72 -9.92 -8.03
CA THR A 73 -4.13 -9.69 -8.40
C THR A 73 -4.30 -8.76 -9.60
N GLY A 74 -3.23 -8.11 -10.05
CA GLY A 74 -3.35 -6.94 -10.92
C GLY A 74 -4.11 -5.80 -10.21
N THR A 75 -4.54 -4.80 -10.99
CA THR A 75 -5.29 -3.60 -10.53
C THR A 75 -6.73 -3.88 -10.12
N ALA A 76 -7.04 -5.09 -9.65
CA ALA A 76 -8.38 -5.46 -9.17
C ALA A 76 -8.65 -4.82 -7.79
N ASP A 77 -8.78 -3.50 -7.76
CA ASP A 77 -9.07 -2.71 -6.55
C ASP A 77 -10.55 -2.79 -6.14
N ARG A 78 -11.35 -3.62 -6.84
CA ARG A 78 -12.79 -3.75 -6.65
C ARG A 78 -13.22 -5.20 -6.60
N ARG A 79 -14.35 -5.42 -5.91
CA ARG A 79 -14.96 -6.73 -5.75
C ARG A 79 -15.27 -7.40 -7.09
N ILE A 80 -14.94 -8.68 -7.20
CA ILE A 80 -15.25 -9.54 -8.34
C ILE A 80 -16.42 -10.42 -7.94
N GLY A 81 -17.58 -10.20 -8.56
CA GLY A 81 -18.84 -10.82 -8.15
C GLY A 81 -19.19 -12.13 -8.86
N SER A 82 -18.58 -12.41 -10.01
CA SER A 82 -18.91 -13.57 -10.87
C SER A 82 -17.69 -14.11 -11.60
N HIS A 83 -17.79 -15.36 -12.07
CA HIS A 83 -16.76 -15.98 -12.91
C HIS A 83 -16.58 -15.26 -14.24
N ASP A 84 -17.67 -14.81 -14.87
CA ASP A 84 -17.62 -14.08 -16.15
C ASP A 84 -16.79 -12.80 -16.06
N ALA A 85 -16.81 -12.13 -14.90
CA ALA A 85 -16.01 -10.94 -14.67
C ALA A 85 -14.50 -11.24 -14.70
N ILE A 86 -14.06 -12.45 -14.36
CA ILE A 86 -12.64 -12.83 -14.33
C ILE A 86 -12.05 -12.75 -15.75
N ALA A 87 -12.77 -13.24 -16.76
CA ALA A 87 -12.32 -13.26 -18.15
C ALA A 87 -12.11 -11.86 -18.73
N LEU A 88 -12.80 -10.85 -18.19
CA LEU A 88 -12.74 -9.46 -18.67
C LEU A 88 -11.60 -8.64 -18.04
N LEU A 89 -10.97 -9.15 -16.98
CA LEU A 89 -10.01 -8.37 -16.18
C LEU A 89 -8.56 -8.52 -16.65
N GLY A 90 -8.28 -9.36 -17.65
CA GLY A 90 -6.92 -9.57 -18.17
C GLY A 90 -5.93 -10.07 -17.11
N ILE A 91 -6.43 -10.77 -16.09
CA ILE A 91 -5.65 -11.26 -14.95
C ILE A 91 -4.87 -12.52 -15.38
N PRO A 92 -3.61 -12.71 -14.92
CA PRO A 92 -2.86 -13.93 -15.19
C PRO A 92 -3.60 -15.20 -14.69
N ASP A 93 -3.36 -16.34 -15.36
CA ASP A 93 -4.11 -17.58 -15.12
C ASP A 93 -4.12 -18.05 -13.67
N HIS A 94 -2.97 -17.95 -12.97
CA HIS A 94 -2.88 -18.46 -11.61
C HIS A 94 -3.74 -17.66 -10.61
N PRO A 95 -3.63 -16.32 -10.53
CA PRO A 95 -4.58 -15.49 -9.79
C PRO A 95 -6.05 -15.69 -10.20
N ALA A 96 -6.34 -15.82 -11.50
CA ALA A 96 -7.69 -16.08 -11.98
C ALA A 96 -8.28 -17.38 -11.37
N ARG A 97 -7.48 -18.46 -11.30
CA ARG A 97 -7.86 -19.71 -10.62
C ARG A 97 -8.11 -19.53 -9.13
N LEU A 98 -7.30 -18.71 -8.45
CA LEU A 98 -7.48 -18.43 -7.02
C LEU A 98 -8.78 -17.64 -6.76
N ILE A 99 -9.08 -16.65 -7.61
CA ILE A 99 -10.32 -15.87 -7.55
C ILE A 99 -11.52 -16.80 -7.78
N ALA A 100 -11.47 -17.63 -8.82
CA ALA A 100 -12.49 -18.62 -9.14
C ALA A 100 -12.75 -19.56 -7.94
N ALA A 101 -11.69 -20.12 -7.35
CA ALA A 101 -11.80 -20.96 -6.16
C ALA A 101 -12.45 -20.23 -4.97
N CYS A 102 -12.19 -18.93 -4.77
CA CYS A 102 -12.86 -18.15 -3.74
C CYS A 102 -14.37 -18.03 -3.98
N LEU A 103 -14.79 -17.88 -5.25
CA LEU A 103 -16.21 -17.82 -5.61
C LEU A 103 -16.89 -19.17 -5.37
N ASP A 104 -16.24 -20.27 -5.75
CA ASP A 104 -16.76 -21.64 -5.64
C ASP A 104 -16.85 -22.11 -4.18
N LEU A 105 -15.89 -21.72 -3.34
CA LEU A 105 -15.85 -22.11 -1.93
C LEU A 105 -16.72 -21.23 -1.04
N HIS A 106 -17.12 -20.03 -1.48
CA HIS A 106 -17.89 -19.11 -0.65
C HIS A 106 -19.22 -19.70 -0.13
N PRO A 107 -20.03 -20.44 -0.92
CA PRO A 107 -21.25 -21.07 -0.42
C PRO A 107 -21.00 -22.08 0.70
N LEU A 108 -19.86 -22.76 0.70
CA LEU A 108 -19.48 -23.72 1.73
C LEU A 108 -18.96 -23.04 3.00
N TYR A 109 -18.37 -21.85 2.86
CA TYR A 109 -17.77 -21.08 3.96
C TYR A 109 -18.24 -19.63 3.96
N PRO A 110 -19.54 -19.36 4.19
CA PRO A 110 -20.12 -18.02 4.06
C PRO A 110 -19.47 -17.00 5.00
N ASP A 111 -19.15 -17.41 6.23
CA ASP A 111 -18.53 -16.54 7.26
C ASP A 111 -17.10 -16.12 6.93
N ARG A 112 -16.44 -16.82 6.01
CA ARG A 112 -15.08 -16.48 5.57
C ARG A 112 -15.06 -15.32 4.58
N LYS A 113 -16.21 -14.94 4.01
CA LYS A 113 -16.35 -13.83 3.06
C LYS A 113 -15.43 -13.95 1.84
N LEU A 114 -15.17 -15.18 1.38
CA LEU A 114 -14.24 -15.46 0.27
C LEU A 114 -14.62 -14.69 -1.01
N ARG A 115 -15.93 -14.61 -1.32
CA ARG A 115 -16.42 -13.81 -2.45
C ARG A 115 -16.16 -12.31 -2.27
N ASP A 116 -16.45 -11.75 -1.10
CA ASP A 116 -16.25 -10.32 -0.83
C ASP A 116 -14.79 -9.89 -1.02
N TRP A 117 -13.87 -10.81 -0.74
CA TRP A 117 -12.42 -10.60 -0.79
C TRP A 117 -11.75 -11.35 -1.95
N ALA A 118 -12.51 -11.80 -2.96
CA ALA A 118 -11.96 -12.58 -4.08
C ALA A 118 -10.91 -11.77 -4.85
N HIS A 119 -11.14 -10.46 -5.01
CA HIS A 119 -10.19 -9.50 -5.57
C HIS A 119 -8.86 -9.39 -4.78
N MET A 120 -8.83 -9.86 -3.53
CA MET A 120 -7.64 -9.99 -2.67
C MET A 120 -7.28 -11.47 -2.43
N LEU A 121 -7.61 -12.35 -3.38
CA LEU A 121 -7.37 -13.81 -3.31
C LEU A 121 -7.97 -14.48 -2.06
N GLY A 122 -9.11 -13.97 -1.59
CA GLY A 122 -9.82 -14.47 -0.40
C GLY A 122 -9.20 -14.02 0.93
N PHE A 123 -8.13 -13.22 0.91
CA PHE A 123 -7.48 -12.74 2.11
C PHE A 123 -8.10 -11.41 2.59
N ARG A 124 -8.67 -11.44 3.79
CA ARG A 124 -9.33 -10.30 4.44
C ARG A 124 -8.40 -9.47 5.33
N GLY A 125 -7.17 -9.92 5.50
CA GLY A 125 -6.21 -9.37 6.47
C GLY A 125 -5.28 -8.33 5.88
N HIS A 126 -4.37 -7.85 6.71
CA HIS A 126 -3.23 -7.06 6.27
C HIS A 126 -2.12 -8.01 5.81
N PHE A 127 -1.40 -7.67 4.74
CA PHE A 127 -0.28 -8.48 4.24
C PHE A 127 0.83 -8.71 5.28
N SER A 128 0.83 -7.95 6.39
CA SER A 128 1.66 -8.20 7.56
C SER A 128 0.83 -8.77 8.71
N SER A 129 1.26 -9.93 9.21
CA SER A 129 0.82 -10.45 10.50
C SER A 129 1.79 -10.00 11.58
N LYS A 130 1.28 -9.62 12.75
CA LYS A 130 2.10 -9.23 13.90
C LYS A 130 2.14 -10.39 14.88
N SER A 131 3.33 -10.74 15.34
CA SER A 131 3.44 -11.62 16.49
C SER A 131 2.95 -10.87 17.72
N ARG A 132 1.98 -11.44 18.46
CA ARG A 132 1.54 -10.87 19.74
C ARG A 132 2.67 -10.78 20.77
N ARG A 133 3.71 -11.60 20.63
CA ARG A 133 4.82 -11.72 21.59
C ARG A 133 6.07 -10.94 21.20
N TYR A 134 6.29 -10.72 19.91
CA TYR A 134 7.54 -10.13 19.40
C TYR A 134 7.35 -8.85 18.60
N SER A 135 6.11 -8.44 18.29
CA SER A 135 5.86 -7.21 17.53
C SER A 135 5.28 -6.11 18.42
N THR A 136 5.79 -4.89 18.28
CA THR A 136 5.15 -3.68 18.84
C THR A 136 3.91 -3.29 18.02
N THR A 137 3.06 -2.41 18.55
CA THR A 137 1.86 -1.97 17.84
C THR A 137 2.21 -0.90 16.79
N LEU A 138 1.44 -0.82 15.71
CA LEU A 138 1.58 0.28 14.75
C LEU A 138 1.26 1.63 15.40
N GLY A 139 0.36 1.63 16.40
CA GLY A 139 0.08 2.81 17.21
C GLY A 139 1.33 3.31 17.93
N ALA A 140 2.04 2.41 18.62
CA ALA A 140 3.30 2.74 19.29
C ALA A 140 4.36 3.25 18.30
N LEU A 141 4.51 2.62 17.13
CA LEU A 141 5.44 3.09 16.10
C LEU A 141 5.06 4.46 15.53
N ARG A 142 3.77 4.73 15.29
CA ARG A 142 3.30 6.04 14.83
C ARG A 142 3.54 7.11 15.88
N GLN A 143 3.26 6.80 17.15
CA GLN A 143 3.49 7.72 18.26
C GLN A 143 4.97 8.06 18.38
N ALA A 144 5.86 7.06 18.39
CA ALA A 144 7.30 7.28 18.45
C ALA A 144 7.81 8.17 17.29
N ARG A 145 7.28 8.01 16.08
CA ARG A 145 7.59 8.88 14.94
C ARG A 145 7.04 10.30 15.12
N ALA A 146 5.83 10.44 15.64
CA ALA A 146 5.22 11.74 15.93
C ALA A 146 6.03 12.49 16.99
N ASP A 147 6.43 11.82 18.08
CA ASP A 147 7.25 12.39 19.15
C ASP A 147 8.63 12.79 18.62
N TYR A 148 9.26 11.96 17.79
CA TYR A 148 10.53 12.29 17.13
C TYR A 148 10.40 13.54 16.25
N ARG A 149 9.37 13.59 15.39
CA ARG A 149 9.09 14.76 14.52
C ARG A 149 8.80 16.01 15.35
N ALA A 150 8.06 15.88 16.45
CA ALA A 150 7.74 16.98 17.35
C ALA A 150 8.99 17.54 18.03
N ARG A 151 9.89 16.68 18.52
CA ARG A 151 11.21 17.08 19.06
C ARG A 151 12.07 17.77 18.01
N GLN A 152 12.14 17.21 16.80
CA GLN A 152 12.90 17.80 15.70
C GLN A 152 12.39 19.20 15.33
N GLN A 153 11.07 19.37 15.22
CA GLN A 153 10.45 20.66 14.92
C GLN A 153 10.67 21.67 16.04
N ARG A 154 10.56 21.26 17.31
CA ARG A 154 10.86 22.12 18.46
C ARG A 154 12.30 22.61 18.44
N ALA A 155 13.26 21.71 18.23
CA ALA A 155 14.67 22.06 18.15
C ALA A 155 14.94 23.07 17.03
N HIS A 156 14.32 22.87 15.86
CA HIS A 156 14.43 23.81 14.74
C HIS A 156 13.82 25.19 15.06
N LEU A 157 12.77 25.24 15.88
CA LEU A 157 12.13 26.48 16.34
C LEU A 157 12.79 27.08 17.60
N GLY A 158 13.86 26.47 18.13
CA GLY A 158 14.51 26.90 19.37
C GLY A 158 13.64 26.78 20.62
N LEU A 159 12.61 25.92 20.58
CA LEU A 159 11.68 25.73 21.70
C LEU A 159 12.26 24.77 22.73
N PRO A 160 11.98 24.96 24.04
CA PRO A 160 12.42 24.05 25.09
C PRO A 160 11.86 22.64 24.92
N ASP A 161 12.66 21.64 25.30
CA ASP A 161 12.23 20.25 25.35
C ASP A 161 11.41 20.02 26.64
N PRO A 162 10.11 19.70 26.54
CA PRO A 162 9.24 19.47 27.70
C PRO A 162 9.74 18.32 28.60
N ASP A 163 10.50 17.36 28.08
CA ASP A 163 11.07 16.28 28.90
C ASP A 163 12.21 16.78 29.82
N THR A 164 12.84 17.91 29.48
CA THR A 164 13.90 18.54 30.29
C THR A 164 13.42 19.73 31.13
N GLN A 165 12.30 20.35 30.75
CA GLN A 165 11.71 21.47 31.46
C GLN A 165 10.20 21.26 31.63
N PRO A 166 9.80 20.31 32.52
CA PRO A 166 8.39 19.95 32.72
C PRO A 166 7.54 21.10 33.28
N GLU A 167 8.19 22.08 33.91
CA GLU A 167 7.56 23.30 34.44
C GLU A 167 7.14 24.31 33.34
N THR A 168 7.49 24.04 32.07
CA THR A 168 7.18 24.93 30.95
C THR A 168 5.70 24.82 30.56
N THR A 169 4.91 25.84 30.91
CA THR A 169 3.50 25.94 30.53
C THR A 169 3.33 25.93 29.01
N THR A 170 2.77 24.85 28.46
CA THR A 170 2.43 24.75 27.04
C THR A 170 1.01 25.26 26.81
N LEU A 171 0.86 26.40 26.12
CA LEU A 171 -0.45 26.88 25.68
C LEU A 171 -0.95 26.02 24.51
N THR A 172 -1.91 25.15 24.79
CA THR A 172 -2.54 24.31 23.76
C THR A 172 -3.69 25.07 23.12
N LEU A 173 -3.49 25.59 21.91
CA LEU A 173 -4.58 26.16 21.11
C LEU A 173 -5.41 25.01 20.51
N ALA A 174 -6.42 24.55 21.25
CA ALA A 174 -7.32 23.46 20.86
C ALA A 174 -8.52 23.92 20.01
N HIS A 175 -8.66 25.22 19.75
CA HIS A 175 -9.74 25.76 18.93
C HIS A 175 -9.28 25.99 17.49
N TRP A 176 -9.54 24.98 16.68
CA TRP A 176 -9.53 25.08 15.24
C TRP A 176 -10.97 25.30 14.79
N ALA A 177 -11.28 26.52 14.34
CA ALA A 177 -12.50 26.77 13.60
C ALA A 177 -12.27 26.42 12.14
N TYR A 178 -13.21 25.72 11.53
CA TYR A 178 -13.19 25.48 10.10
C TYR A 178 -13.23 26.81 9.35
N ALA A 179 -12.12 27.21 8.74
CA ALA A 179 -11.98 28.49 8.04
C ALA A 179 -12.65 28.50 6.64
N GLY A 180 -13.19 27.36 6.21
CA GLY A 180 -13.74 27.15 4.87
C GLY A 180 -12.85 26.25 4.00
N HIS A 181 -13.45 25.73 2.93
CA HIS A 181 -12.76 25.06 1.82
C HIS A 181 -13.16 25.71 0.51
N GLY A 182 -12.32 25.59 -0.51
CA GLY A 182 -12.55 26.21 -1.79
C GLY A 182 -12.11 27.68 -1.79
N HIS A 183 -12.28 28.30 -2.94
CA HIS A 183 -11.93 29.68 -3.13
C HIS A 183 -12.93 30.59 -2.41
N THR A 184 -12.44 31.61 -1.70
CA THR A 184 -13.28 32.76 -1.35
C THR A 184 -13.91 33.36 -2.61
N PRO A 185 -14.98 34.16 -2.53
CA PRO A 185 -15.56 34.81 -3.72
C PRO A 185 -14.53 35.58 -4.55
N GLY A 186 -13.55 36.23 -3.91
CA GLY A 186 -12.44 36.92 -4.60
C GLY A 186 -11.44 35.96 -5.25
N GLU A 187 -11.05 34.89 -4.55
CA GLU A 187 -10.16 33.86 -5.11
C GLU A 187 -10.83 33.08 -6.25
N SER A 188 -12.16 32.93 -6.23
CA SER A 188 -12.92 32.23 -7.27
C SER A 188 -12.86 33.02 -8.57
N TRP A 189 -13.03 34.35 -8.46
CA TRP A 189 -12.89 35.25 -9.60
C TRP A 189 -11.46 35.25 -10.15
N LEU A 190 -10.45 35.26 -9.28
CA LEU A 190 -9.05 35.20 -9.70
C LEU A 190 -8.72 33.87 -10.39
N ALA A 191 -9.20 32.74 -9.84
CA ALA A 191 -9.02 31.42 -10.42
C ALA A 191 -9.72 31.30 -11.79
N GLU A 192 -10.93 31.83 -11.92
CA GLU A 192 -11.67 31.89 -13.20
C GLU A 192 -10.91 32.73 -14.24
N SER A 193 -10.34 33.88 -13.84
CA SER A 193 -9.51 34.72 -14.72
C SER A 193 -8.28 33.96 -15.22
N ILE A 194 -7.54 33.31 -14.31
CA ILE A 194 -6.35 32.52 -14.67
C ILE A 194 -6.74 31.36 -15.61
N ALA A 195 -7.85 30.68 -15.33
CA ALA A 195 -8.34 29.58 -16.18
C ALA A 195 -8.74 30.07 -17.58
N LYS A 196 -9.33 31.27 -17.68
CA LYS A 196 -9.65 31.91 -18.96
C LYS A 196 -8.38 32.29 -19.72
N ASP A 197 -7.40 32.89 -19.07
CA ASP A 197 -6.12 33.29 -19.68
C ASP A 197 -5.35 32.08 -20.21
N ILE A 198 -5.30 30.98 -19.45
CA ILE A 198 -4.67 29.72 -19.88
C ILE A 198 -5.36 29.16 -21.12
N ARG A 199 -6.70 29.18 -21.17
CA ARG A 199 -7.47 28.67 -22.31
C ARG A 199 -7.21 29.51 -23.56
N LEU A 200 -7.27 30.83 -23.40
CA LEU A 200 -7.04 31.78 -24.48
C LEU A 200 -5.61 31.69 -25.01
N ASN A 201 -4.60 31.56 -24.13
CA ASN A 201 -3.22 31.32 -24.56
C ASN A 201 -3.07 30.01 -25.35
N ARG A 202 -3.78 28.94 -24.96
CA ARG A 202 -3.74 27.67 -25.71
C ARG A 202 -4.41 27.78 -27.08
N GLU A 203 -5.49 28.56 -27.20
CA GLU A 203 -6.15 28.83 -28.48
C GLU A 203 -5.25 29.68 -29.39
N ILE A 204 -4.68 30.77 -28.87
CA ILE A 204 -3.72 31.60 -29.61
C ILE A 204 -2.52 30.79 -30.07
N VAL A 205 -1.94 29.95 -29.21
CA VAL A 205 -0.80 29.09 -29.60
C VAL A 205 -1.22 28.11 -30.69
N ARG A 206 -2.45 27.57 -30.66
CA ARG A 206 -2.94 26.67 -31.70
C ARG A 206 -3.13 27.41 -33.02
N GLU A 207 -3.76 28.59 -33.01
CA GLU A 207 -3.96 29.42 -34.20
C GLU A 207 -2.62 29.87 -34.80
N ALA A 208 -1.69 30.36 -33.97
CA ALA A 208 -0.37 30.76 -34.43
C ALA A 208 0.45 29.59 -35.01
N LEU A 209 0.29 28.37 -34.51
CA LEU A 209 0.94 27.18 -35.08
C LEU A 209 0.34 26.79 -36.44
N VAL A 210 -0.98 26.94 -36.62
CA VAL A 210 -1.65 26.69 -37.91
C VAL A 210 -1.22 27.74 -38.93
N ASP A 211 -1.20 29.02 -38.54
CA ASP A 211 -0.75 30.11 -39.42
C ASP A 211 0.72 29.97 -39.85
N LEU A 212 1.59 29.43 -38.96
CA LEU A 212 2.99 29.13 -39.30
C LEU A 212 3.14 27.95 -40.27
N ASP A 213 2.28 26.93 -40.16
CA ASP A 213 2.28 25.78 -41.07
C ASP A 213 1.78 26.20 -42.48
N ASP A 214 0.77 27.08 -42.53
CA ASP A 214 0.26 27.66 -43.78
C ASP A 214 1.27 28.60 -44.46
N LEU A 215 2.11 29.30 -43.70
CA LEU A 215 3.19 30.16 -44.22
C LEU A 215 4.44 29.38 -44.67
N GLY A 216 4.65 28.15 -44.16
CA GLY A 216 5.77 27.27 -44.54
C GLY A 216 5.55 26.47 -45.83
N GLY A 217 4.35 26.52 -46.40
CA GLY A 217 3.97 25.78 -47.62
C GLY A 217 4.31 26.46 -48.95
N TRP A 218 5.03 27.58 -48.94
CA TRP A 218 5.44 28.34 -50.14
C TRP A 218 6.96 28.52 -50.18
N ASP A 219 7.71 27.43 -50.27
CA ASP A 219 9.08 27.44 -50.80
C ASP A 219 9.26 26.16 -51.62
N ASP A 220 9.00 26.28 -52.93
CA ASP A 220 9.46 25.39 -54.01
C ASP A 220 9.98 26.28 -55.16
#